data_AF-A0A5K1A4V5-F1
#
_entry.id   AF-A0A5K1A4V5-F1
#
_cell.length_a   1.000
_cell.length_b   1.000
_cell.length_c   1.000
_cell.angle_alpha   90.00
_cell.angle_beta   90.00
_cell.angle_gamma   90.00
#
_symmetry.space_group_name_H-M   'P 1'
#
loop_
_entity.id
_entity.type
_entity.pdbx_description
1 polymer ?
#
loop_
_entity_poly.entity_id
_entity_poly.type
_entity_poly.pdbx_seq_one_letter_code
_entity_poly.pdbx_strand_id
1 'polypeptide(L)' 'KPEKLLVVVGGGAAGVFGAIRAKDVAPHLRVVVIEKGKLLSK' A
#
# COMPACT_ATOMS: atom_id res chain seq x y z
N LYS A 1 -20.46 -5.43 -7.48
CA LYS A 1 -19.84 -4.79 -6.28
C LYS A 1 -18.86 -3.73 -6.79
N PRO A 2 -18.79 -2.52 -6.21
CA PRO A 2 -17.78 -1.55 -6.60
C PRO A 2 -16.39 -2.15 -6.34
N GLU A 3 -15.46 -1.91 -7.25
CA GLU A 3 -14.06 -2.29 -7.09
C GLU A 3 -13.48 -1.55 -5.88
N LYS A 4 -12.99 -2.29 -4.88
CA LYS A 4 -12.42 -1.70 -3.66
C LYS A 4 -10.98 -1.27 -3.94
N LEU A 5 -10.61 -0.09 -3.45
CA LEU A 5 -9.26 0.46 -3.51
C LEU A 5 -8.74 0.63 -2.09
N LEU A 6 -7.57 0.08 -1.78
CA LEU A 6 -6.83 0.35 -0.56
C LEU A 6 -5.84 1.49 -0.82
N VAL A 7 -5.96 2.56 -0.05
CA VAL A 7 -5.00 3.68 -0.06
C VAL A 7 -4.17 3.61 1.22
N VAL A 8 -2.86 3.54 1.07
CA VAL A 8 -1.90 3.55 2.19
C VAL A 8 -1.19 4.90 2.19
N VAL A 9 -1.26 5.61 3.31
CA VAL A 9 -0.58 6.90 3.51
C VAL A 9 0.65 6.67 4.37
N GLY A 10 1.81 6.97 3.82
CA GLY A 10 3.13 6.68 4.39
C GLY A 10 3.80 5.50 3.68
N GLY A 11 4.93 5.76 3.03
CA GLY A 11 5.79 4.80 2.32
C GLY A 11 7.03 4.38 3.10
N GLY A 12 7.02 4.54 4.43
CA GLY A 12 7.99 3.90 5.32
C GLY A 12 7.76 2.38 5.41
N ALA A 13 8.57 1.70 6.21
CA ALA A 13 8.52 0.24 6.34
C ALA A 13 7.10 -0.30 6.60
N ALA A 14 6.40 0.24 7.60
CA ALA A 14 5.06 -0.23 7.95
C ALA A 14 4.06 -0.13 6.78
N GLY A 15 4.06 1.00 6.05
CA GLY A 15 3.13 1.21 4.95
C GLY A 15 3.44 0.31 3.75
N VAL A 16 4.72 0.17 3.38
CA VAL A 16 5.12 -0.69 2.25
C VAL A 16 4.89 -2.16 2.56
N PHE A 17 5.29 -2.66 3.73
CA PHE A 17 5.07 -4.06 4.09
C PHE A 17 3.57 -4.38 4.26
N GLY A 18 2.78 -3.43 4.78
CA GLY A 18 1.32 -3.54 4.83
C GLY A 18 0.71 -3.64 3.42
N ALA A 19 1.18 -2.83 2.47
CA ALA A 19 0.73 -2.86 1.09
C ALA A 19 1.09 -4.18 0.38
N ILE A 20 2.30 -4.70 0.59
CA ILE A 20 2.73 -6.01 0.09
C ILE A 20 1.81 -7.10 0.67
N ARG A 21 1.61 -7.11 1.99
CA ARG A 21 0.76 -8.11 2.63
C ARG A 21 -0.68 -8.06 2.12
N ALA A 22 -1.21 -6.88 1.81
CA ALA A 22 -2.53 -6.73 1.21
C ALA A 22 -2.62 -7.41 -0.16
N LYS A 23 -1.54 -7.38 -0.96
CA LYS A 23 -1.45 -8.09 -2.24
C LYS A 23 -1.28 -9.61 -2.08
N ASP A 24 -0.59 -10.07 -1.04
CA ASP A 24 -0.52 -11.51 -0.75
C ASP A 24 -1.89 -12.10 -0.39
N VAL A 25 -2.66 -11.39 0.45
CA VAL A 25 -3.96 -11.83 0.93
C VAL A 25 -5.07 -11.62 -0.10
N ALA A 26 -4.99 -10.54 -0.87
CA ALA A 26 -5.97 -10.20 -1.91
C ALA A 26 -5.26 -9.68 -3.18
N PRO A 27 -4.77 -10.58 -4.06
CA PRO A 27 -4.01 -10.18 -5.25
C PRO A 27 -4.76 -9.22 -6.19
N HIS A 28 -6.09 -9.38 -6.26
CA HIS A 28 -7.01 -8.56 -7.05
C HIS A 28 -7.30 -7.18 -6.45
N LEU A 29 -6.99 -6.96 -5.17
CA LEU A 29 -7.24 -5.67 -4.52
C LEU A 29 -6.29 -4.62 -5.09
N ARG A 30 -6.81 -3.52 -5.62
CA ARG A 30 -5.94 -2.40 -6.01
C ARG A 30 -5.39 -1.72 -4.76
N VAL A 31 -4.09 -1.46 -4.75
CA VAL A 31 -3.38 -0.83 -3.64
C VAL A 31 -2.58 0.34 -4.19
N VAL A 32 -2.70 1.50 -3.57
CA VAL A 32 -1.90 2.70 -3.87
C VAL A 32 -1.22 3.15 -2.59
N VAL A 33 0.10 3.32 -2.64
CA VAL A 33 0.91 3.87 -1.55
C VAL A 33 1.26 5.31 -1.90
N ILE A 34 0.97 6.23 -0.98
CA ILE A 34 1.29 7.66 -1.13
C ILE A 34 2.33 8.02 -0.07
N GLU A 35 3.47 8.53 -0.52
CA GLU A 35 4.57 9.01 0.32
C GLU A 35 4.97 10.40 -0.15
N LYS A 36 5.24 11.30 0.81
CA LYS A 36 5.70 12.66 0.52
C LYS A 36 7.14 12.67 0.01
N GLY A 37 7.98 11.80 0.55
CA GLY A 37 9.41 11.70 0.26
C GLY A 37 9.79 10.52 -0.64
N LYS A 38 11.04 10.07 -0.49
CA LYS A 38 11.52 8.85 -1.16
C LYS A 38 10.96 7.62 -0.44
N LEU A 39 10.52 6.64 -1.22
CA LEU A 39 10.11 5.32 -0.70
C LEU A 39 11.21 4.72 0.19
N LEU A 40 10.81 4.22 1.35
CA LEU A 40 11.70 3.59 2.34
C LEU A 40 12.82 4.51 2.88
N SER A 41 12.80 5.80 2.55
CA SER A 41 13.64 6.78 3.23
C SER A 41 12.98 7.12 4.55
N LYS A 42 13.77 7.10 5.64
CA LYS A 42 13.40 7.94 6.78
C LYS A 42 13.25 9.38 6.34
#